data_AF-A0A497G538-F1
#
_entry.id   AF-A0A497G538-F1
#
_cell.length_a   1.000
_cell.length_b   1.000
_cell.length_c   1.000
_cell.angle_alpha   90.00
_cell.angle_beta   90.00
_cell.angle_gamma   90.00
#
_symmetry.space_group_name_H-M   'P 1'
#
loop_
_entity.id
_entity.type
_entity.pdbx_description
1 polymer ?
#
loop_
_entity_poly.entity_id
_entity_poly.type
_entity_poly.pdbx_seq_one_letter_code
_entity_poly.pdbx_strand_id
1 'polypeptide(L)'
;VIEALKPASELVELLEERRRLLESMSENWRKLEERSLSRHAYRQVASRLRRREEELRRATRNLLKKESGEVVRMVREFDIRATRVINNVSRMEDLLRRAGRGLISKRDYRREVSVLEKEVEKALLTIDTIIRKLS
;
A
#
# COMPACT_ATOMS: atom_id res chain seq x y z
N VAL A 1 1.88 25.93 22.56
CA VAL A 1 1.11 25.82 21.30
C VAL A 1 1.95 25.26 20.15
N ILE A 2 3.22 25.68 19.97
CA ILE A 2 4.10 25.20 18.87
C ILE A 2 4.48 23.71 18.99
N GLU A 3 4.66 23.17 20.20
CA GLU A 3 5.03 21.75 20.39
C GLU A 3 3.91 20.76 20.08
N ALA A 4 2.63 21.17 20.12
CA ALA A 4 1.51 20.30 19.77
C ALA A 4 1.30 20.19 18.24
N LEU A 5 1.83 21.13 17.46
CA LEU A 5 1.73 21.13 15.99
C LEU A 5 2.80 20.26 15.31
N LYS A 6 3.98 20.07 15.96
CA LYS A 6 5.07 19.26 15.41
C LYS A 6 4.73 17.77 15.25
N PRO A 7 4.10 17.08 16.24
CA PRO A 7 3.73 15.67 16.12
C PRO A 7 2.72 15.40 14.99
N ALA A 8 1.82 16.35 14.73
CA ALA A 8 0.84 16.24 13.64
C ALA A 8 1.53 16.31 12.26
N SER A 9 2.47 17.23 12.06
CA SER A 9 3.26 17.34 10.81
C SER A 9 4.09 16.09 10.55
N GLU A 10 4.82 15.61 11.57
CA GLU A 10 5.66 14.41 11.44
C GLU A 10 4.83 13.15 11.14
N LEU A 11 3.67 13.01 11.79
CA LEU A 11 2.75 11.92 11.50
C LEU A 11 2.25 11.96 10.05
N VAL A 12 1.81 13.12 9.58
CA VAL A 12 1.32 13.30 8.21
C VAL A 12 2.41 12.96 7.19
N GLU A 13 3.64 13.45 7.38
CA GLU A 13 4.78 13.17 6.51
C GLU A 13 5.07 11.66 6.40
N LEU A 14 5.05 10.94 7.52
CA LEU A 14 5.22 9.48 7.52
C LEU A 14 4.08 8.77 6.78
N LEU A 15 2.83 9.21 6.97
CA LEU A 15 1.68 8.62 6.29
C LEU A 15 1.72 8.88 4.77
N GLU A 16 2.15 10.06 4.35
CA GLU A 16 2.38 10.39 2.93
C GLU A 16 3.49 9.53 2.31
N GLU A 17 4.61 9.33 3.01
CA GLU A 17 5.67 8.43 2.54
C GLU A 17 5.13 7.00 2.41
N ARG A 18 4.38 6.50 3.40
CA ARG A 18 3.73 5.19 3.32
C ARG A 18 2.76 5.09 2.14
N ARG A 19 1.93 6.12 1.90
CA ARG A 19 1.03 6.16 0.72
C ARG A 19 1.82 6.04 -0.58
N ARG A 20 2.91 6.82 -0.74
CA ARG A 20 3.76 6.79 -1.94
C ARG A 20 4.40 5.41 -2.18
N LEU A 21 4.77 4.70 -1.13
CA LEU A 21 5.28 3.32 -1.25
C LEU A 21 4.19 2.35 -1.72
N LEU A 22 2.97 2.48 -1.23
CA LEU A 22 1.83 1.66 -1.63
C LEU A 22 1.44 1.92 -3.10
N GLU A 23 1.43 3.18 -3.53
CA GLU A 23 1.27 3.58 -4.94
C GLU A 23 2.37 2.94 -5.79
N SER A 24 3.63 3.06 -5.35
CA SER A 24 4.78 2.44 -6.03
C SER A 24 4.65 0.93 -6.15
N MET A 25 4.09 0.23 -5.16
CA MET A 25 3.86 -1.23 -5.26
C MET A 25 2.85 -1.57 -6.36
N SER A 26 1.77 -0.79 -6.46
CA SER A 26 0.76 -0.95 -7.51
C SER A 26 1.34 -0.68 -8.90
N GLU A 27 2.10 0.41 -9.06
CA GLU A 27 2.77 0.76 -10.32
C GLU A 27 3.79 -0.29 -10.76
N ASN A 28 4.60 -0.80 -9.83
CA ASN A 28 5.57 -1.85 -10.15
C ASN A 28 4.89 -3.16 -10.54
N TRP A 29 3.71 -3.45 -9.97
CA TRP A 29 2.89 -4.57 -10.42
C TRP A 29 2.41 -4.37 -11.87
N ARG A 30 1.91 -3.18 -12.25
CA ARG A 30 1.52 -2.87 -13.63
C ARG A 30 2.69 -3.08 -14.60
N LYS A 31 3.87 -2.56 -14.24
CA LYS A 31 5.08 -2.75 -15.06
C LYS A 31 5.47 -4.23 -15.23
N LEU A 32 5.27 -5.04 -14.20
CA LEU A 32 5.48 -6.49 -14.29
C LEU A 32 4.46 -7.14 -15.24
N GLU A 33 3.17 -6.78 -15.13
CA GLU A 33 2.10 -7.31 -15.98
C GLU A 33 2.33 -6.95 -17.46
N GLU A 34 2.68 -5.70 -17.73
CA GLU A 34 3.01 -5.15 -19.06
C GLU A 34 4.35 -5.67 -19.61
N ARG A 35 5.11 -6.44 -18.82
CA ARG A 35 6.44 -6.95 -19.14
C ARG A 35 7.50 -5.87 -19.34
N SER A 36 7.25 -4.65 -18.91
CA SER A 36 8.24 -3.57 -18.87
C SER A 36 9.22 -3.70 -17.69
N LEU A 37 8.89 -4.56 -16.71
CA LEU A 37 9.77 -4.94 -15.61
C LEU A 37 9.96 -6.46 -15.56
N SER A 38 11.21 -6.91 -15.46
CA SER A 38 11.50 -8.34 -15.31
C SER A 38 11.02 -8.86 -13.94
N ARG A 39 10.68 -10.16 -13.87
CA ARG A 39 10.30 -10.81 -12.59
C ARG A 39 11.35 -10.66 -11.50
N HIS A 40 12.63 -10.73 -11.86
CA HIS A 40 13.73 -10.59 -10.91
C HIS A 40 13.82 -9.17 -10.36
N ALA A 41 13.77 -8.17 -11.26
CA ALA A 41 13.77 -6.76 -10.87
C ALA A 41 12.55 -6.41 -10.02
N TYR A 42 11.36 -6.88 -10.40
CA TYR A 42 10.13 -6.72 -9.61
C TYR A 42 10.30 -7.26 -8.19
N ARG A 43 10.81 -8.48 -8.01
CA ARG A 43 11.00 -9.07 -6.67
C ARG A 43 11.93 -8.24 -5.80
N GLN A 44 13.03 -7.72 -6.37
CA GLN A 44 13.96 -6.86 -5.63
C GLN A 44 13.27 -5.55 -5.19
N VAL A 45 12.56 -4.90 -6.11
CA VAL A 45 11.82 -3.65 -5.80
C VAL A 45 10.72 -3.91 -4.78
N ALA A 46 9.88 -4.93 -4.98
CA ALA A 46 8.79 -5.29 -4.08
C ALA A 46 9.29 -5.63 -2.66
N SER A 47 10.37 -6.38 -2.54
CA SER A 47 10.99 -6.68 -1.24
C SER A 47 11.45 -5.39 -0.54
N ARG A 48 12.09 -4.47 -1.27
CA ARG A 48 12.57 -3.20 -0.72
C ARG A 48 11.41 -2.30 -0.28
N LEU A 49 10.39 -2.16 -1.12
CA LEU A 49 9.19 -1.37 -0.79
C LEU A 49 8.48 -1.90 0.45
N ARG A 50 8.34 -3.23 0.59
CA ARG A 50 7.68 -3.84 1.77
C ARG A 50 8.47 -3.64 3.04
N ARG A 51 9.80 -3.76 2.99
CA ARG A 51 10.65 -3.49 4.16
C ARG A 51 10.52 -2.04 4.61
N ARG A 52 10.58 -1.10 3.66
CA ARG A 52 10.42 0.33 3.96
C ARG A 52 9.03 0.65 4.51
N GLU A 53 7.97 0.05 3.98
CA GLU A 53 6.60 0.25 4.50
C GLU A 53 6.50 -0.23 5.95
N GLU A 54 7.07 -1.39 6.27
CA GLU A 54 7.06 -1.93 7.64
C GLU A 54 7.90 -1.08 8.61
N GLU A 55 9.04 -0.54 8.17
CA GLU A 55 9.84 0.43 8.94
C GLU A 55 9.02 1.67 9.30
N LEU A 56 8.38 2.28 8.30
CA LEU A 56 7.55 3.46 8.50
C LEU A 56 6.33 3.16 9.36
N ARG A 57 5.69 2.01 9.17
CA ARG A 57 4.57 1.56 10.01
C ARG A 57 4.97 1.48 11.48
N ARG A 58 6.17 0.98 11.79
CA ARG A 58 6.71 0.95 13.16
C ARG A 58 6.97 2.36 13.69
N ALA A 59 7.53 3.25 12.87
CA ALA A 59 7.73 4.65 13.23
C ALA A 59 6.39 5.35 13.54
N THR A 60 5.39 5.19 12.68
CA THR A 60 4.03 5.70 12.89
C THR A 60 3.45 5.19 14.22
N ARG A 61 3.57 3.88 14.50
CA ARG A 61 3.08 3.30 15.77
C ARG A 61 3.80 3.87 17.00
N ASN A 62 5.09 4.18 16.88
CA ASN A 62 5.84 4.78 17.98
C ASN A 62 5.36 6.20 18.30
N LEU A 63 5.06 7.02 17.28
CA LEU A 63 4.47 8.35 17.47
C LEU A 63 3.11 8.26 18.15
N LEU A 64 2.28 7.29 17.75
CA LEU A 64 0.93 7.11 18.31
C LEU A 64 0.89 6.64 19.76
N LYS A 65 2.01 6.25 20.39
CA LYS A 65 2.02 5.78 21.78
C LYS A 65 1.50 6.83 22.78
N LYS A 66 1.62 8.10 22.44
CA LYS A 66 1.17 9.24 23.27
C LYS A 66 -0.15 9.85 22.77
N GLU A 67 -0.67 9.36 21.64
CA GLU A 67 -1.90 9.85 21.02
C GLU A 67 -3.10 9.04 21.49
N SER A 68 -4.28 9.66 21.51
CA SER A 68 -5.53 8.98 21.84
C SER A 68 -6.69 9.53 21.02
N GLY A 69 -7.80 8.78 20.98
CA GLY A 69 -9.02 9.21 20.30
C GLY A 69 -8.97 9.06 18.78
N GLU A 70 -9.41 10.11 18.09
CA GLU A 70 -9.71 10.07 16.65
C GLU A 70 -8.49 9.76 15.78
N VAL A 71 -7.33 10.36 16.08
CA VAL A 71 -6.09 10.18 15.31
C VAL A 71 -5.67 8.71 15.27
N VAL A 72 -5.67 8.03 16.43
CA VAL A 72 -5.33 6.60 16.52
C VAL A 72 -6.31 5.75 15.70
N ARG A 73 -7.61 6.09 15.72
CA ARG A 73 -8.63 5.40 14.91
C ARG A 73 -8.37 5.56 13.42
N MET A 74 -8.07 6.77 12.98
CA MET A 74 -7.78 7.08 11.58
C MET A 74 -6.52 6.37 11.09
N VAL A 75 -5.46 6.33 11.89
CA VAL A 75 -4.23 5.61 11.50
C VAL A 75 -4.40 4.09 11.53
N ARG A 76 -5.24 3.54 12.43
CA ARG A 76 -5.61 2.12 12.36
C ARG A 76 -6.36 1.79 11.07
N GLU A 77 -7.27 2.66 10.66
CA GLU A 77 -7.96 2.51 9.38
C GLU A 77 -6.98 2.60 8.21
N PHE A 78 -6.03 3.54 8.24
CA PHE A 78 -4.93 3.60 7.27
C PHE A 78 -4.20 2.26 7.20
N ASP A 79 -3.80 1.69 8.34
CA ASP A 79 -3.08 0.41 8.43
C ASP A 79 -3.86 -0.75 7.81
N ILE A 80 -5.18 -0.79 8.01
CA ILE A 80 -6.08 -1.79 7.41
C ILE A 80 -6.08 -1.65 5.89
N ARG A 81 -6.20 -0.42 5.37
CA ARG A 81 -6.19 -0.14 3.93
C ARG A 81 -4.83 -0.44 3.30
N ALA A 82 -3.73 -0.07 3.96
CA ALA A 82 -2.37 -0.38 3.54
C ALA A 82 -2.15 -1.89 3.43
N THR A 83 -2.57 -2.65 4.44
CA THR A 83 -2.52 -4.12 4.44
C THR A 83 -3.32 -4.70 3.27
N ARG A 84 -4.50 -4.13 2.98
CA ARG A 84 -5.32 -4.55 1.84
C ARG A 84 -4.62 -4.31 0.49
N VAL A 85 -3.97 -3.16 0.30
CA VAL A 85 -3.16 -2.90 -0.92
C VAL A 85 -2.07 -3.96 -1.08
N ILE A 86 -1.28 -4.20 -0.03
CA ILE A 86 -0.16 -5.15 -0.05
C ILE A 86 -0.65 -6.56 -0.38
N ASN A 87 -1.75 -7.00 0.25
CA ASN A 87 -2.31 -8.33 0.02
C ASN A 87 -2.86 -8.48 -1.40
N ASN A 88 -3.58 -7.47 -1.90
CA ASN A 88 -4.15 -7.51 -3.24
C ASN A 88 -3.06 -7.52 -4.30
N VAL A 89 -2.01 -6.70 -4.17
CA VAL A 89 -0.85 -6.73 -5.07
C VAL A 89 -0.17 -8.11 -5.07
N SER A 90 -0.01 -8.73 -3.88
CA SER A 90 0.54 -10.08 -3.77
C SER A 90 -0.33 -11.13 -4.47
N ARG A 91 -1.66 -11.01 -4.36
CA ARG A 91 -2.60 -11.91 -5.03
C ARG A 91 -2.58 -11.72 -6.54
N MET A 92 -2.47 -10.48 -7.03
CA MET A 92 -2.33 -10.21 -8.47
C MET A 92 -1.03 -10.83 -9.04
N GLU A 93 0.08 -10.78 -8.29
CA GLU A 93 1.33 -11.47 -8.68
C GLU A 93 1.12 -12.99 -8.80
N ASP A 94 0.43 -13.60 -7.83
CA ASP A 94 0.15 -15.04 -7.88
C ASP A 94 -0.76 -15.42 -9.06
N LEU A 95 -1.79 -14.61 -9.33
CA LEU A 95 -2.67 -14.80 -10.50
C LEU A 95 -1.89 -14.72 -11.80
N LEU A 96 -0.98 -13.74 -11.95
CA LEU A 96 -0.13 -13.61 -13.14
C LEU A 96 0.77 -14.85 -13.32
N ARG A 97 1.32 -15.37 -12.22
CA ARG A 97 2.11 -16.60 -12.23
C ARG A 97 1.29 -17.83 -12.63
N ARG A 98 0.09 -17.99 -12.06
CA ARG A 98 -0.83 -19.10 -12.36
C ARG A 98 -1.30 -19.06 -13.81
N ALA A 99 -1.67 -17.88 -14.32
CA ALA A 99 -2.04 -17.68 -15.72
C ALA A 99 -0.86 -18.01 -16.66
N GLY A 100 0.35 -17.55 -16.32
CA GLY A 100 1.56 -17.85 -17.08
C GLY A 100 1.95 -19.34 -17.10
N ARG A 101 1.46 -20.15 -16.15
CA ARG A 101 1.60 -21.61 -16.11
C ARG A 101 0.42 -22.36 -16.73
N GLY A 102 -0.59 -21.67 -17.24
CA GLY A 102 -1.82 -22.29 -17.75
C GLY A 102 -2.73 -22.88 -16.68
N LEU A 103 -2.52 -22.55 -15.39
CA LEU A 103 -3.33 -23.07 -14.28
C LEU A 103 -4.70 -22.38 -14.14
N ILE A 104 -4.87 -21.22 -14.78
CA ILE A 104 -6.12 -20.49 -14.89
C ILE A 104 -6.26 -19.93 -16.29
N SER A 105 -7.49 -19.74 -16.75
CA SER A 105 -7.74 -19.16 -18.07
C SER A 105 -7.34 -17.67 -18.10
N LYS A 106 -7.00 -17.16 -19.29
CA LYS A 106 -6.75 -15.72 -19.49
C LYS A 106 -7.98 -14.86 -19.17
N ARG A 107 -9.19 -15.42 -19.27
CA ARG A 107 -10.45 -14.73 -18.96
C ARG A 107 -10.61 -14.58 -17.45
N ASP A 108 -10.41 -15.65 -16.70
CA ASP A 108 -10.53 -15.65 -15.24
C ASP A 108 -9.45 -14.80 -14.61
N TYR A 109 -8.21 -14.90 -15.11
CA TYR A 109 -7.11 -14.02 -14.74
C TYR A 109 -7.51 -12.53 -14.85
N ARG A 110 -7.98 -12.11 -16.03
CA ARG A 110 -8.36 -10.71 -16.27
C ARG A 110 -9.52 -10.27 -15.37
N ARG A 111 -10.50 -11.15 -15.15
CA ARG A 111 -11.64 -10.87 -14.27
C ARG A 111 -11.20 -10.66 -12.83
N GLU A 112 -10.37 -11.56 -12.29
CA GLU A 112 -9.91 -11.46 -10.90
C GLU A 112 -8.97 -10.27 -10.69
N VAL A 113 -8.01 -10.05 -11.59
CA VAL A 113 -7.09 -8.91 -11.50
C VAL A 113 -7.86 -7.59 -11.54
N SER A 114 -8.82 -7.42 -12.45
CA SER A 114 -9.61 -6.18 -12.53
C SER A 114 -10.39 -5.87 -11.24
N VAL A 115 -10.85 -6.90 -10.52
CA VAL A 115 -11.49 -6.71 -9.20
C VAL A 115 -10.47 -6.23 -8.18
N LEU A 116 -9.30 -6.87 -8.12
CA LEU A 116 -8.24 -6.52 -7.18
C LEU A 116 -7.67 -5.12 -7.43
N GLU A 117 -7.49 -4.72 -8.68
CA GLU A 117 -7.07 -3.37 -9.04
C GLU A 117 -8.05 -2.31 -8.52
N LYS A 118 -9.35 -2.50 -8.73
CA LYS A 118 -10.39 -1.59 -8.21
C LYS A 118 -10.37 -1.52 -6.69
N GLU A 119 -10.11 -2.63 -6.01
CA GLU A 119 -9.98 -2.65 -4.56
C GLU A 119 -8.72 -1.92 -4.07
N VAL A 120 -7.60 -2.04 -4.80
CA VAL A 120 -6.36 -1.29 -4.54
C VAL A 120 -6.60 0.21 -4.71
N GLU A 121 -7.20 0.62 -5.83
CA GLU A 121 -7.54 2.03 -6.11
C GLU A 121 -8.45 2.60 -5.01
N LYS A 122 -9.50 1.87 -4.62
CA LYS A 122 -10.39 2.28 -3.53
C LYS A 122 -9.66 2.41 -2.19
N ALA A 123 -8.73 1.49 -1.88
CA ALA A 123 -7.95 1.56 -0.66
C ALA A 123 -7.01 2.77 -0.64
N LEU A 124 -6.33 3.06 -1.77
CA LEU A 124 -5.47 4.23 -1.92
C LEU A 124 -6.25 5.55 -1.79
N LEU A 125 -7.44 5.66 -2.39
CA LEU A 125 -8.31 6.83 -2.24
C LEU A 125 -8.75 7.05 -0.79
N THR A 126 -9.03 5.96 -0.07
CA THR A 126 -9.38 6.03 1.35
C THR A 126 -8.20 6.51 2.18
N ILE A 127 -7.00 6.00 1.90
CA ILE A 127 -5.76 6.45 2.54
C ILE A 127 -5.54 7.94 2.31
N ASP A 128 -5.68 8.42 1.08
CA ASP A 128 -5.50 9.83 0.75
C ASP A 128 -6.50 10.72 1.51
N THR A 129 -7.76 10.27 1.61
CA THR A 129 -8.78 10.95 2.41
C THR A 129 -8.42 11.00 3.90
N ILE A 130 -7.79 9.97 4.44
CA ILE A 130 -7.33 9.94 5.84
C ILE A 130 -6.21 10.95 6.04
N ILE A 131 -5.21 10.98 5.16
CA ILE A 131 -4.10 11.93 5.24
C ILE A 131 -4.63 13.37 5.21
N ARG A 132 -5.50 13.71 4.25
CA ARG A 132 -6.09 15.06 4.12
C ARG A 132 -6.89 15.53 5.34
N LYS A 133 -7.42 14.60 6.14
CA LYS A 133 -8.15 14.92 7.38
C LYS A 133 -7.23 15.11 8.59
N LEU A 134 -5.98 14.61 8.50
CA LEU A 134 -4.96 14.74 9.53
C LEU A 134 -3.99 15.91 9.26
N SER A 135 -3.89 16.35 8.00
CA SER A 135 -3.20 17.59 7.57
C SER A 135 -3.98 18.84 7.94
#